data_AF-A0A3B8NGJ6-F1
#
_entry.id   AF-A0A3B8NGJ6-F1
#
_cell.length_a   1.000
_cell.length_b   1.000
_cell.length_c   1.000
_cell.angle_alpha   90.00
_cell.angle_beta   90.00
_cell.angle_gamma   90.00
#
_symmetry.space_group_name_H-M   'P 1'
#
loop_
_entity.id
_entity.type
_entity.pdbx_description
1 polymer ?
#
loop_
_entity_poly.entity_id
_entity_poly.type
_entity_poly.pdbx_seq_one_letter_code
_entity_poly.pdbx_strand_id
1 'polypeptide(L)'
;MQQPPQDPNQQFTPNQSHQGFVPDAAYAPASTIGDEIGLEPQESIEDVVKKIEKRNKAFSLAISIGFTVLIGVILYFWAITAFQEEEIELVVAATQGEKDAQIEKKSFQQSVRQKPSRPSSKPSSAISANKASPISVPSIENIDTPDFGSSFGDGFGAGGFGDGIGGGIGVPGVMKGRCNSADRIARLRKAGGKASMDRQVLAALRWLKTQQQPDGNWGTKFPVAMTAFALLAYSGHCETVDSPEFGETVKKAIGYLVTVAEKGKGRMSTSNDRNLSYEHGIAVYSLAEAYSMNKNARKPFKRISPTLKKAVPVIIEGQTNGGGWLYSYGSNGTGDLSVSGWNVQALKAAQLTGLKFSGLETSMKKAIRYLKAAEDPKGTDGYWKYRVNDGQKGKLSLTGVGAVCARMLGAPSQLEDKALDLINSRFPKSFQPNAVYSWYYHSQAAFQKQGKHWKDFNKTYQEVMSKAQNKDGSWPASAGHGQVGQDGTIYSTTLCTLMLEVYYRYLPTVK
;
A
#
# COMPACT_ATOMS: atom_id res chain seq x y z
N MET A 1 -49.40 6.70 -19.92
CA MET A 1 -49.21 5.55 -20.82
C MET A 1 -48.19 4.62 -20.17
N GLN A 2 -48.52 3.92 -19.07
CA GLN A 2 -49.21 2.62 -19.01
C GLN A 2 -48.73 1.62 -20.07
N GLN A 3 -47.82 0.73 -19.66
CA GLN A 3 -47.76 -0.65 -20.14
C GLN A 3 -48.22 -1.56 -18.99
N PRO A 4 -49.18 -2.47 -19.20
CA PRO A 4 -49.47 -3.58 -18.31
C PRO A 4 -48.92 -4.93 -18.85
N PRO A 5 -48.90 -5.98 -18.01
CA PRO A 5 -47.89 -7.04 -18.01
C PRO A 5 -48.39 -8.36 -18.64
N GLN A 6 -47.48 -9.29 -18.91
CA GLN A 6 -47.83 -10.70 -19.12
C GLN A 6 -47.18 -11.61 -18.06
N ASP A 7 -48.04 -12.47 -17.53
CA ASP A 7 -47.90 -13.40 -16.41
C ASP A 7 -47.24 -14.73 -16.84
N PRO A 8 -46.40 -15.34 -15.99
CA PRO A 8 -45.76 -16.64 -16.18
C PRO A 8 -46.69 -17.85 -15.94
N ASN A 9 -46.84 -18.73 -16.94
CA ASN A 9 -46.85 -20.21 -16.80
C ASN A 9 -47.45 -20.86 -18.06
N GLN A 10 -46.61 -21.50 -18.88
CA GLN A 10 -47.01 -22.69 -19.64
C GLN A 10 -45.76 -23.50 -20.05
N GLN A 11 -45.68 -24.72 -19.52
CA GLN A 11 -44.73 -25.78 -19.85
C GLN A 11 -45.19 -26.52 -21.12
N PHE A 12 -44.27 -27.14 -21.89
CA PHE A 12 -44.32 -28.56 -22.28
C PHE A 12 -43.01 -29.02 -22.98
N THR A 13 -42.32 -29.94 -22.28
CA THR A 13 -41.44 -31.07 -22.67
C THR A 13 -40.59 -31.10 -23.97
N PRO A 14 -39.28 -31.44 -23.87
CA PRO A 14 -38.46 -31.92 -24.98
C PRO A 14 -38.32 -33.46 -24.98
N ASN A 15 -38.41 -34.06 -26.17
CA ASN A 15 -38.15 -35.47 -26.43
C ASN A 15 -37.09 -35.54 -27.54
N GLN A 16 -35.93 -36.15 -27.27
CA GLN A 16 -35.17 -37.00 -28.22
C GLN A 16 -33.85 -37.45 -27.60
N SER A 17 -33.68 -38.77 -27.56
CA SER A 17 -32.50 -39.50 -27.08
C SER A 17 -31.92 -40.37 -28.20
N HIS A 18 -30.60 -40.54 -28.16
CA HIS A 18 -29.76 -41.55 -28.84
C HIS A 18 -29.50 -41.38 -30.34
N GLN A 19 -28.22 -41.26 -30.72
CA GLN A 19 -27.43 -42.38 -31.25
C GLN A 19 -25.94 -41.99 -31.43
N GLY A 20 -25.06 -42.94 -31.09
CA GLY A 20 -23.60 -42.83 -31.24
C GLY A 20 -23.14 -43.22 -32.65
N PHE A 21 -21.96 -42.74 -33.02
CA PHE A 21 -21.33 -42.97 -34.32
C PHE A 21 -19.99 -43.70 -34.14
N VAL A 22 -19.86 -44.83 -34.83
CA VAL A 22 -18.64 -45.61 -35.06
C VAL A 22 -18.52 -45.77 -36.59
N PRO A 23 -17.36 -45.57 -37.23
CA PRO A 23 -17.23 -45.77 -38.68
C PRO A 23 -16.76 -47.19 -39.05
N ASP A 24 -17.36 -47.68 -40.13
CA ASP A 24 -17.24 -49.03 -40.74
C ASP A 24 -15.95 -49.29 -41.51
N ALA A 25 -15.66 -50.58 -41.67
CA ALA A 25 -14.60 -51.15 -42.49
C ALA A 25 -15.17 -51.86 -43.73
N ALA A 26 -14.66 -51.54 -44.93
CA ALA A 26 -14.65 -52.46 -46.07
C ALA A 26 -13.81 -51.87 -47.22
N TYR A 27 -12.64 -52.45 -47.54
CA TYR A 27 -12.37 -53.12 -48.83
C TYR A 27 -10.91 -53.60 -48.91
N ALA A 28 -10.72 -54.85 -49.33
CA ALA A 28 -9.43 -55.51 -49.62
C ALA A 28 -9.34 -55.82 -51.14
N PRO A 29 -8.15 -56.16 -51.69
CA PRO A 29 -7.67 -55.63 -52.97
C PRO A 29 -7.80 -56.56 -54.19
N ALA A 30 -7.63 -55.97 -55.38
CA ALA A 30 -7.33 -56.67 -56.64
C ALA A 30 -6.09 -56.04 -57.32
N SER A 31 -5.46 -56.82 -58.20
CA SER A 31 -4.03 -56.89 -58.50
C SER A 31 -3.48 -56.05 -59.68
N THR A 32 -2.15 -55.84 -59.61
CA THR A 32 -1.12 -55.81 -60.69
C THR A 32 -0.84 -54.58 -61.57
N ILE A 33 0.49 -54.37 -61.79
CA ILE A 33 1.24 -53.55 -62.78
C ILE A 33 1.28 -52.04 -62.49
N GLY A 34 2.38 -51.29 -62.40
CA GLY A 34 3.82 -51.48 -62.61
C GLY A 34 4.51 -50.10 -62.46
N ASP A 35 5.83 -50.12 -62.37
CA ASP A 35 6.80 -49.03 -62.54
C ASP A 35 7.22 -48.10 -61.38
N GLU A 36 8.55 -48.10 -61.24
CA GLU A 36 9.51 -47.40 -60.39
C GLU A 36 9.17 -45.96 -60.00
N ILE A 37 9.16 -45.70 -58.68
CA ILE A 37 9.61 -44.41 -58.11
C ILE A 37 10.47 -44.74 -56.88
N GLY A 38 11.73 -44.28 -56.91
CA GLY A 38 12.75 -44.56 -55.90
C GLY A 38 12.32 -44.16 -54.49
N LEU A 39 12.42 -45.12 -53.56
CA LEU A 39 12.30 -44.90 -52.13
C LEU A 39 13.55 -44.18 -51.61
N GLU A 40 13.44 -42.90 -51.29
CA GLU A 40 14.38 -42.27 -50.36
C GLU A 40 14.23 -42.90 -48.97
N PRO A 41 15.31 -43.06 -48.18
CA PRO A 41 15.22 -43.63 -46.85
C PRO A 41 14.43 -42.66 -45.96
N GLN A 42 13.30 -43.13 -45.44
CA GLN A 42 12.46 -42.40 -44.51
C GLN A 42 13.30 -42.07 -43.25
N GLU A 43 13.70 -40.79 -43.08
CA GLU A 43 14.46 -40.32 -41.90
C GLU A 43 13.72 -40.78 -40.64
N SER A 44 14.42 -41.51 -39.76
CA SER A 44 13.84 -42.01 -38.53
C SER A 44 13.39 -40.84 -37.64
N ILE A 45 12.26 -40.99 -36.94
CA ILE A 45 11.77 -39.97 -36.00
C ILE A 45 12.85 -39.62 -34.96
N GLU A 46 13.73 -40.56 -34.63
CA GLU A 46 14.86 -40.35 -33.72
C GLU A 46 15.90 -39.37 -34.28
N ASP A 47 16.17 -39.40 -35.58
CA ASP A 47 17.11 -38.47 -36.23
C ASP A 47 16.54 -37.06 -36.32
N VAL A 48 15.23 -36.94 -36.58
CA VAL A 48 14.51 -35.65 -36.55
C VAL A 48 14.54 -35.05 -35.15
N VAL A 49 14.29 -35.85 -34.11
CA VAL A 49 14.34 -35.40 -32.71
C VAL A 49 15.76 -34.96 -32.32
N LYS A 50 16.80 -35.74 -32.66
CA LYS A 50 18.20 -35.35 -32.40
C LYS A 50 18.59 -34.04 -33.09
N LYS A 51 18.10 -33.81 -34.31
CA LYS A 51 18.35 -32.57 -35.07
C LYS A 51 17.65 -31.37 -34.42
N ILE A 52 16.43 -31.54 -33.92
CA ILE A 52 15.69 -30.52 -33.17
C ILE A 52 16.40 -30.20 -31.85
N GLU A 53 16.85 -31.21 -31.09
CA GLU A 53 17.59 -30.99 -29.85
C GLU A 53 18.91 -30.24 -30.09
N LYS A 54 19.68 -30.64 -31.12
CA LYS A 54 20.94 -29.97 -31.47
C LYS A 54 20.70 -28.51 -31.87
N ARG A 55 19.64 -28.24 -32.62
CA ARG A 55 19.23 -26.87 -32.98
C ARG A 55 18.83 -26.06 -31.76
N ASN A 56 18.04 -26.62 -30.85
CA ASN A 56 17.61 -25.93 -29.62
C ASN A 56 18.79 -25.63 -28.69
N LYS A 57 19.76 -26.56 -28.55
CA LYS A 57 20.99 -26.35 -27.78
C LYS A 57 21.87 -25.24 -28.40
N ALA A 58 21.94 -25.17 -29.73
CA ALA A 58 22.65 -24.10 -30.43
C ALA A 58 21.98 -22.73 -30.24
N PHE A 59 20.64 -22.68 -30.31
CA PHE A 59 19.88 -21.44 -30.04
C PHE A 59 20.03 -20.97 -28.59
N SER A 60 19.96 -21.88 -27.61
CA SER A 60 20.16 -21.51 -26.20
C SER A 60 21.56 -20.98 -25.93
N LEU A 61 22.58 -21.54 -26.58
CA LEU A 61 23.95 -21.07 -26.47
C LEU A 61 24.13 -19.68 -27.09
N ALA A 62 23.54 -19.44 -28.27
CA ALA A 62 23.59 -18.12 -28.92
C ALA A 62 22.90 -17.04 -28.09
N ILE A 63 21.75 -17.34 -27.49
CA ILE A 63 21.03 -16.41 -26.60
C ILE A 63 21.85 -16.13 -25.35
N SER A 64 22.45 -17.16 -24.73
CA SER A 64 23.30 -16.98 -23.55
C SER A 64 24.50 -16.10 -23.84
N ILE A 65 25.20 -16.31 -24.96
CA ILE A 65 26.34 -15.49 -25.37
C ILE A 65 25.89 -14.04 -25.62
N GLY A 66 24.77 -13.84 -26.32
CA GLY A 66 24.21 -12.51 -26.56
C GLY A 66 23.87 -11.77 -25.26
N PHE A 67 23.32 -12.47 -24.27
CA PHE A 67 22.98 -11.89 -22.97
C PHE A 67 24.24 -11.50 -22.18
N THR A 68 25.29 -12.33 -22.20
CA THR A 68 26.56 -12.02 -21.54
C THR A 68 27.26 -10.82 -22.18
N VAL A 69 27.26 -10.73 -23.51
CA VAL A 69 27.82 -9.56 -24.24
C VAL A 69 27.05 -8.28 -23.91
N LEU A 70 25.72 -8.35 -23.86
CA LEU A 70 24.88 -7.20 -23.51
C LEU A 70 25.18 -6.69 -22.09
N ILE A 71 25.32 -7.59 -21.12
CA ILE A 71 25.72 -7.22 -19.75
C ILE A 71 27.10 -6.57 -19.75
N GLY A 72 28.06 -7.12 -20.49
CA GLY A 72 29.41 -6.53 -20.62
C GLY A 72 29.38 -5.10 -21.17
N VAL A 73 28.57 -4.84 -22.20
CA VAL A 73 28.39 -3.49 -22.77
C VAL A 73 27.77 -2.53 -21.77
N ILE A 74 26.75 -2.96 -21.02
CA ILE A 74 26.11 -2.14 -19.98
C ILE A 74 27.11 -1.78 -18.87
N LEU A 75 27.90 -2.75 -18.42
CA LEU A 75 28.94 -2.51 -17.40
C LEU A 75 30.04 -1.60 -17.92
N TYR A 76 30.42 -1.72 -19.19
CA TYR A 76 31.40 -0.85 -19.83
C TYR A 76 30.92 0.61 -19.89
N PHE A 77 29.66 0.84 -20.30
CA PHE A 77 29.08 2.20 -20.27
C PHE A 77 28.96 2.75 -18.86
N TRP A 78 28.59 1.92 -17.88
CA TRP A 78 28.53 2.34 -16.48
C TRP A 78 29.91 2.75 -15.95
N ALA A 79 30.96 2.00 -16.29
CA ALA A 79 32.33 2.34 -15.92
C ALA A 79 32.77 3.69 -16.51
N ILE A 80 32.49 3.96 -17.79
CA ILE A 80 32.81 5.27 -18.41
C ILE A 80 32.13 6.41 -17.67
N THR A 81 30.86 6.25 -17.27
CA THR A 81 30.13 7.29 -16.54
C THR A 81 30.55 7.44 -15.08
N ALA A 82 31.08 6.38 -14.47
CA ALA A 82 31.48 6.39 -13.07
C ALA A 82 32.91 6.90 -12.83
N PHE A 83 33.77 6.87 -13.85
CA PHE A 83 35.18 7.26 -13.77
C PHE A 83 35.49 8.61 -14.46
N GLN A 84 34.51 9.42 -14.83
CA GLN A 84 34.77 10.83 -15.11
C GLN A 84 35.04 11.55 -13.78
N GLU A 85 36.32 11.85 -13.52
CA GLU A 85 36.73 12.71 -12.42
C GLU A 85 36.01 14.06 -12.55
N GLU A 86 35.14 14.38 -11.58
CA GLU A 86 34.58 15.72 -11.45
C GLU A 86 35.73 16.67 -11.05
N GLU A 87 36.27 17.43 -12.01
CA GLU A 87 37.00 18.65 -11.70
C GLU A 87 36.04 19.62 -11.02
N ILE A 88 36.12 19.73 -9.70
CA ILE A 88 35.34 20.69 -8.92
C ILE A 88 35.94 22.08 -9.19
N GLU A 89 35.31 22.83 -10.10
CA GLU A 89 35.56 24.25 -10.28
C GLU A 89 35.02 25.00 -9.05
N LEU A 90 35.93 25.32 -8.13
CA LEU A 90 35.63 26.08 -6.91
C LEU A 90 35.35 27.55 -7.27
N VAL A 91 34.09 27.89 -7.58
CA VAL A 91 33.65 29.28 -7.72
C VAL A 91 33.59 29.92 -6.32
N VAL A 92 34.68 30.57 -5.94
CA VAL A 92 34.72 31.46 -4.77
C VAL A 92 33.98 32.74 -5.16
N ALA A 93 32.85 32.99 -4.50
CA ALA A 93 32.16 34.27 -4.54
C ALA A 93 33.05 35.34 -3.89
N ALA A 94 33.82 36.05 -4.72
CA ALA A 94 34.53 37.25 -4.31
C ALA A 94 33.53 38.41 -4.26
N THR A 95 33.25 38.88 -3.04
CA THR A 95 32.76 40.24 -2.78
C THR A 95 33.69 41.25 -3.45
N GLN A 96 33.08 42.30 -4.01
CA GLN A 96 33.75 43.39 -4.71
C GLN A 96 34.90 44.00 -3.91
N GLY A 97 36.03 44.21 -4.60
CA GLY A 97 37.07 45.17 -4.22
C GLY A 97 38.37 44.53 -3.75
N GLU A 98 39.29 44.30 -4.68
CA GLU A 98 40.65 44.84 -4.67
C GLU A 98 41.45 44.24 -5.84
N LYS A 99 42.21 45.11 -6.53
CA LYS A 99 43.09 44.76 -7.63
C LYS A 99 44.46 44.37 -7.07
N ASP A 100 45.11 43.45 -7.77
CA ASP A 100 46.50 42.99 -7.63
C ASP A 100 46.83 42.06 -6.44
N ALA A 101 46.91 40.75 -6.72
CA ALA A 101 47.81 39.85 -6.01
C ALA A 101 48.25 38.68 -6.92
N GLN A 102 49.57 38.49 -7.00
CA GLN A 102 50.27 37.51 -7.83
C GLN A 102 49.95 36.06 -7.43
N ILE A 103 49.87 35.16 -8.42
CA ILE A 103 49.63 33.72 -8.21
C ILE A 103 50.96 33.02 -7.93
N GLU A 104 51.24 32.71 -6.66
CA GLU A 104 52.33 31.81 -6.26
C GLU A 104 51.80 30.38 -6.13
N LYS A 105 52.21 29.47 -7.03
CA LYS A 105 51.90 28.02 -6.92
C LYS A 105 52.72 27.41 -5.78
N LYS A 106 52.10 27.16 -4.62
CA LYS A 106 52.65 26.29 -3.57
C LYS A 106 51.98 24.92 -3.62
N SER A 107 52.79 23.89 -3.94
CA SER A 107 52.40 22.49 -3.83
C SER A 107 52.27 22.08 -2.37
N PHE A 108 51.08 21.68 -1.92
CA PHE A 108 50.92 21.07 -0.61
C PHE A 108 51.26 19.58 -0.68
N GLN A 109 52.39 19.20 -0.07
CA GLN A 109 52.72 17.82 0.23
C GLN A 109 51.74 17.28 1.28
N GLN A 110 51.16 16.12 0.99
CA GLN A 110 50.22 15.41 1.86
C GLN A 110 50.99 14.74 3.01
N SER A 111 51.07 15.39 4.17
CA SER A 111 51.57 14.78 5.40
C SER A 111 50.48 13.91 6.04
N VAL A 112 50.67 12.60 5.99
CA VAL A 112 49.80 11.59 6.62
C VAL A 112 49.94 11.68 8.14
N ARG A 113 48.89 12.13 8.83
CA ARG A 113 48.79 12.05 10.29
C ARG A 113 48.19 10.69 10.67
N GLN A 114 48.99 9.81 11.29
CA GLN A 114 48.55 8.52 11.81
C GLN A 114 47.49 8.69 12.92
N LYS A 115 46.46 7.82 12.92
CA LYS A 115 45.47 7.70 14.00
C LYS A 115 46.09 7.09 15.26
N PRO A 116 45.74 7.55 16.47
CA PRO A 116 46.23 6.96 17.72
C PRO A 116 45.62 5.57 18.00
N SER A 117 46.42 4.71 18.62
CA SER A 117 46.08 3.34 19.04
C SER A 117 45.11 3.27 20.22
N ARG A 118 44.30 2.20 20.26
CA ARG A 118 43.25 1.93 21.27
C ARG A 118 43.81 1.75 22.70
N PRO A 119 43.05 2.13 23.76
CA PRO A 119 43.41 1.84 25.14
C PRO A 119 43.31 0.35 25.47
N SER A 120 44.26 -0.16 26.24
CA SER A 120 44.30 -1.51 26.80
C SER A 120 43.40 -1.61 28.04
N SER A 121 42.37 -2.48 28.01
CA SER A 121 41.61 -2.88 29.19
C SER A 121 42.05 -4.27 29.66
N LYS A 122 42.62 -4.36 30.87
CA LYS A 122 42.88 -5.63 31.58
C LYS A 122 41.55 -6.28 32.00
N PRO A 123 41.41 -7.62 31.97
CA PRO A 123 40.21 -8.29 32.46
C PRO A 123 40.25 -8.42 33.99
N SER A 124 39.18 -7.98 34.67
CA SER A 124 38.92 -8.33 36.07
C SER A 124 38.07 -9.60 36.16
N SER A 125 38.41 -10.42 37.14
CA SER A 125 37.96 -11.77 37.42
C SER A 125 36.44 -11.97 37.55
N ALA A 126 36.00 -13.14 37.08
CA ALA A 126 34.66 -13.68 37.19
C ALA A 126 34.18 -13.87 38.65
N ILE A 127 32.91 -13.55 38.89
CA ILE A 127 32.14 -14.11 40.01
C ILE A 127 30.91 -14.80 39.40
N SER A 128 30.91 -16.13 39.53
CA SER A 128 29.85 -17.03 39.13
C SER A 128 28.78 -17.09 40.22
N ALA A 129 27.50 -16.99 39.85
CA ALA A 129 26.38 -17.29 40.73
C ALA A 129 25.42 -18.26 40.02
N ASN A 130 25.60 -19.54 40.30
CA ASN A 130 24.66 -20.60 39.98
C ASN A 130 23.49 -20.58 40.98
N LYS A 131 22.26 -20.45 40.49
CA LYS A 131 21.09 -21.07 41.12
C LYS A 131 20.19 -21.65 40.04
N ALA A 132 20.14 -22.98 40.01
CA ALA A 132 19.16 -23.77 39.28
C ALA A 132 17.87 -23.87 40.10
N SER A 133 16.73 -23.81 39.41
CA SER A 133 15.44 -24.27 39.92
C SER A 133 14.92 -25.33 38.94
N PRO A 134 14.56 -26.54 39.39
CA PRO A 134 14.01 -27.56 38.53
C PRO A 134 12.49 -27.45 38.50
N ILE A 135 11.91 -27.02 37.38
CA ILE A 135 10.50 -27.26 37.09
C ILE A 135 10.41 -27.80 35.66
N SER A 136 10.23 -29.11 35.58
CA SER A 136 9.87 -29.85 34.38
C SER A 136 8.38 -29.65 34.07
N VAL A 137 8.06 -29.21 32.85
CA VAL A 137 6.70 -29.20 32.29
C VAL A 137 6.77 -29.94 30.95
N PRO A 138 5.84 -30.88 30.66
CA PRO A 138 5.97 -31.81 29.56
C PRO A 138 5.77 -31.16 28.19
N SER A 139 6.42 -31.74 27.19
CA SER A 139 6.32 -31.42 25.77
C SER A 139 4.89 -31.62 25.27
N ILE A 140 4.24 -30.57 24.79
CA ILE A 140 3.09 -30.68 23.89
C ILE A 140 3.58 -30.36 22.49
N GLU A 141 3.56 -31.40 21.65
CA GLU A 141 3.80 -31.33 20.22
C GLU A 141 2.65 -30.59 19.50
N ASN A 142 3.02 -29.91 18.40
CA ASN A 142 2.20 -29.51 17.25
C ASN A 142 1.21 -28.34 17.40
N ILE A 143 1.70 -27.10 17.18
CA ILE A 143 1.06 -26.13 16.26
C ILE A 143 2.16 -25.30 15.58
N ASP A 144 2.35 -25.48 14.28
CA ASP A 144 3.17 -24.58 13.45
C ASP A 144 2.55 -23.18 13.40
N THR A 145 3.17 -22.23 14.09
CA THR A 145 3.06 -20.82 13.78
C THR A 145 4.39 -20.38 13.14
N PRO A 146 4.43 -20.00 11.85
CA PRO A 146 5.63 -19.40 11.30
C PRO A 146 5.79 -18.00 11.88
N ASP A 147 6.79 -17.90 12.74
CA ASP A 147 7.45 -16.69 13.20
C ASP A 147 7.78 -15.76 12.02
N PHE A 148 7.43 -14.48 12.14
CA PHE A 148 7.89 -13.43 11.23
C PHE A 148 8.56 -12.33 12.05
N GLY A 149 9.48 -12.74 12.92
CA GLY A 149 10.44 -11.87 13.59
C GLY A 149 11.56 -11.43 12.65
N SER A 150 11.66 -10.11 12.44
CA SER A 150 12.90 -9.32 12.38
C SER A 150 14.10 -9.74 11.50
N SER A 151 13.99 -10.64 10.53
CA SER A 151 15.11 -10.91 9.60
C SER A 151 15.06 -10.01 8.36
N PHE A 152 15.89 -8.96 8.38
CA PHE A 152 16.37 -8.28 7.18
C PHE A 152 17.48 -9.15 6.56
N GLY A 153 17.30 -9.56 5.30
CA GLY A 153 18.36 -10.17 4.49
C GLY A 153 18.04 -11.59 4.03
N ASP A 154 18.18 -11.76 2.71
CA ASP A 154 18.28 -13.02 1.96
C ASP A 154 17.01 -13.85 1.70
N GLY A 155 16.76 -14.06 0.40
CA GLY A 155 15.68 -14.91 -0.11
C GLY A 155 15.16 -14.56 -1.51
N PHE A 156 16.10 -14.28 -2.42
CA PHE A 156 16.12 -14.59 -3.86
C PHE A 156 14.84 -15.15 -4.52
N GLY A 157 14.22 -14.33 -5.39
CA GLY A 157 13.36 -14.76 -6.50
C GLY A 157 13.51 -13.75 -7.62
N ALA A 158 14.19 -14.17 -8.69
CA ALA A 158 14.56 -13.35 -9.84
C ALA A 158 13.38 -12.56 -10.40
N GLY A 159 13.67 -11.34 -10.86
CA GLY A 159 12.70 -10.38 -11.37
C GLY A 159 11.79 -10.98 -12.43
N GLY A 160 10.51 -11.14 -12.06
CA GLY A 160 9.41 -11.17 -13.01
C GLY A 160 8.97 -9.73 -13.27
N PHE A 161 9.06 -9.28 -14.52
CA PHE A 161 8.39 -8.08 -15.00
C PHE A 161 6.88 -8.25 -14.79
N GLY A 162 6.38 -7.79 -13.64
CA GLY A 162 4.95 -7.72 -13.35
C GLY A 162 4.33 -6.52 -14.05
N ASP A 163 3.05 -6.64 -14.39
CA ASP A 163 2.14 -5.68 -15.03
C ASP A 163 2.05 -4.25 -14.41
N GLY A 164 2.92 -3.92 -13.44
CA GLY A 164 3.13 -2.59 -12.89
C GLY A 164 4.59 -2.15 -13.07
N ILE A 165 4.97 -1.74 -14.28
CA ILE A 165 6.36 -1.37 -14.65
C ILE A 165 6.81 0.00 -14.08
N GLY A 166 6.39 0.33 -12.85
CA GLY A 166 6.73 1.57 -12.15
C GLY A 166 6.82 1.49 -10.62
N GLY A 167 6.39 0.38 -9.97
CA GLY A 167 6.23 0.33 -8.51
C GLY A 167 7.29 -0.46 -7.72
N GLY A 168 8.20 -1.17 -8.38
CA GLY A 168 9.10 -2.11 -7.70
C GLY A 168 10.39 -1.50 -7.14
N ILE A 169 10.92 -0.47 -7.80
CA ILE A 169 12.24 0.10 -7.49
C ILE A 169 12.05 1.28 -6.54
N GLY A 170 12.42 1.07 -5.27
CA GLY A 170 12.55 2.13 -4.27
C GLY A 170 11.26 2.62 -3.59
N VAL A 171 10.17 1.87 -3.70
CA VAL A 171 9.06 1.91 -2.75
C VAL A 171 9.55 1.37 -1.39
N PRO A 172 9.21 2.01 -0.24
CA PRO A 172 9.60 1.49 1.07
C PRO A 172 9.21 0.02 1.24
N GLY A 173 10.05 -0.79 1.91
CA GLY A 173 9.82 -2.24 2.04
C GLY A 173 8.43 -2.60 2.60
N VAL A 174 7.91 -1.78 3.51
CA VAL A 174 6.55 -1.92 4.08
C VAL A 174 5.41 -1.74 3.08
N MET A 175 5.69 -1.14 1.92
CA MET A 175 4.74 -0.85 0.83
C MET A 175 5.01 -1.68 -0.43
N LYS A 176 6.09 -2.49 -0.47
CA LYS A 176 6.49 -3.22 -1.68
C LYS A 176 5.56 -4.40 -1.99
N GLY A 177 4.98 -5.00 -0.96
CA GLY A 177 4.14 -6.21 -1.07
C GLY A 177 2.85 -6.08 -1.87
N ARG A 178 2.46 -4.85 -2.25
CA ARG A 178 1.25 -4.54 -3.03
C ARG A 178 1.51 -4.28 -4.52
N CYS A 179 2.76 -4.18 -4.94
CA CYS A 179 3.15 -3.74 -6.29
C CYS A 179 3.27 -4.84 -7.34
N ASN A 180 3.26 -6.10 -6.90
CA ASN A 180 3.24 -7.26 -7.79
C ASN A 180 1.92 -8.00 -7.59
N SER A 181 1.21 -8.30 -8.69
CA SER A 181 -0.09 -8.96 -8.64
C SER A 181 -0.03 -10.36 -8.02
N ALA A 182 1.01 -11.15 -8.30
CA ALA A 182 1.17 -12.47 -7.70
C ALA A 182 1.42 -12.36 -6.19
N ASP A 183 2.28 -11.44 -5.75
CA ASP A 183 2.53 -11.19 -4.32
C ASP A 183 1.27 -10.70 -3.61
N ARG A 184 0.52 -9.81 -4.25
CA ARG A 184 -0.72 -9.24 -3.72
C ARG A 184 -1.77 -10.32 -3.51
N ILE A 185 -1.99 -11.17 -4.51
CA ILE A 185 -2.90 -12.31 -4.43
C ILE A 185 -2.42 -13.35 -3.41
N ALA A 186 -1.11 -13.61 -3.34
CA ALA A 186 -0.55 -14.55 -2.37
C ALA A 186 -0.77 -14.07 -0.92
N ARG A 187 -0.49 -12.79 -0.64
CA ARG A 187 -0.74 -12.16 0.67
C ARG A 187 -2.22 -12.17 1.02
N LEU A 188 -3.06 -11.83 0.04
CA LEU A 188 -4.50 -11.85 0.19
C LEU A 188 -5.01 -13.25 0.58
N ARG A 189 -4.61 -14.30 -0.14
CA ARG A 189 -4.97 -15.68 0.19
C ARG A 189 -4.41 -16.11 1.55
N LYS A 190 -3.15 -15.78 1.85
CA LYS A 190 -2.50 -16.11 3.13
C LYS A 190 -3.25 -15.50 4.32
N ALA A 191 -3.76 -14.28 4.17
CA ALA A 191 -4.59 -13.62 5.18
C ALA A 191 -6.07 -14.07 5.15
N GLY A 192 -6.41 -15.15 4.43
CA GLY A 192 -7.75 -15.74 4.38
C GLY A 192 -8.70 -15.08 3.39
N GLY A 193 -8.23 -14.14 2.57
CA GLY A 193 -9.00 -13.45 1.52
C GLY A 193 -9.27 -14.29 0.28
N LYS A 194 -10.21 -13.83 -0.56
CA LYS A 194 -10.54 -14.44 -1.86
C LYS A 194 -9.93 -13.64 -3.00
N ALA A 195 -9.35 -14.31 -4.00
CA ALA A 195 -8.80 -13.65 -5.19
C ALA A 195 -9.81 -12.77 -5.96
N SER A 196 -11.12 -13.01 -5.77
CA SER A 196 -12.17 -12.12 -6.29
C SER A 196 -12.11 -10.72 -5.71
N MET A 197 -11.58 -10.51 -4.50
CA MET A 197 -11.47 -9.18 -3.87
C MET A 197 -10.50 -8.27 -4.60
N ASP A 198 -9.39 -8.81 -5.11
CA ASP A 198 -8.47 -8.05 -5.96
C ASP A 198 -9.17 -7.54 -7.23
N ARG A 199 -10.01 -8.38 -7.83
CA ARG A 199 -10.84 -7.99 -8.97
C ARG A 199 -11.88 -6.94 -8.60
N GLN A 200 -12.44 -6.99 -7.40
CA GLN A 200 -13.36 -5.97 -6.91
C GLN A 200 -12.65 -4.63 -6.67
N VAL A 201 -11.42 -4.65 -6.14
CA VAL A 201 -10.58 -3.45 -6.03
C VAL A 201 -10.34 -2.86 -7.42
N LEU A 202 -9.92 -3.67 -8.40
CA LEU A 202 -9.73 -3.21 -9.78
C LEU A 202 -11.01 -2.64 -10.41
N ALA A 203 -12.18 -3.26 -10.18
CA ALA A 203 -13.46 -2.74 -10.65
C ALA A 203 -13.77 -1.37 -10.02
N ALA A 204 -13.48 -1.20 -8.73
CA ALA A 204 -13.65 0.08 -8.04
C ALA A 204 -12.71 1.17 -8.56
N LEU A 205 -11.44 0.83 -8.82
CA LEU A 205 -10.46 1.76 -9.39
C LEU A 205 -10.86 2.18 -10.82
N ARG A 206 -11.35 1.24 -11.63
CA ARG A 206 -11.90 1.55 -12.97
C ARG A 206 -13.10 2.47 -12.90
N TRP A 207 -14.03 2.21 -11.97
CA TRP A 207 -15.14 3.11 -11.73
C TRP A 207 -14.67 4.50 -11.30
N LEU A 208 -13.75 4.59 -10.33
CA LEU A 208 -13.19 5.87 -9.88
C LEU A 208 -12.55 6.64 -11.04
N LYS A 209 -11.84 5.95 -11.95
CA LYS A 209 -11.28 6.58 -13.16
C LYS A 209 -12.35 7.24 -14.03
N THR A 210 -13.55 6.67 -14.15
CA THR A 210 -14.65 7.30 -14.91
C THR A 210 -15.31 8.46 -14.16
N GLN A 211 -15.12 8.57 -12.85
CA GLN A 211 -15.67 9.65 -12.03
C GLN A 211 -14.72 10.85 -11.87
N GLN A 212 -13.49 10.78 -12.37
CA GLN A 212 -12.52 11.88 -12.23
C GLN A 212 -12.92 13.08 -13.08
N GLN A 213 -12.92 14.26 -12.48
CA GLN A 213 -13.19 15.53 -13.16
C GLN A 213 -12.00 15.96 -14.04
N PRO A 214 -12.21 16.87 -15.03
CA PRO A 214 -11.14 17.28 -15.96
C PRO A 214 -9.87 17.84 -15.30
N ASP A 215 -10.02 18.53 -14.15
CA ASP A 215 -8.92 19.11 -13.36
C ASP A 215 -8.23 18.09 -12.44
N GLY A 216 -8.67 16.83 -12.45
CA GLY A 216 -8.08 15.73 -11.70
C GLY A 216 -8.74 15.44 -10.36
N ASN A 217 -9.75 16.20 -9.96
CA ASN A 217 -10.42 16.02 -8.68
C ASN A 217 -11.54 14.96 -8.73
N TRP A 218 -12.00 14.55 -7.55
CA TRP A 218 -13.26 13.86 -7.34
C TRP A 218 -14.12 14.64 -6.38
N GLY A 219 -15.44 14.53 -6.52
CA GLY A 219 -16.41 15.14 -5.61
C GLY A 219 -16.72 16.60 -5.94
N THR A 220 -17.76 17.12 -5.29
CA THR A 220 -18.30 18.45 -5.56
C THR A 220 -18.34 19.31 -4.29
N LYS A 221 -18.76 18.73 -3.16
CA LYS A 221 -18.88 19.42 -1.89
C LYS A 221 -17.56 19.41 -1.12
N PHE A 222 -16.85 18.29 -1.16
CA PHE A 222 -15.56 18.11 -0.49
C PHE A 222 -14.47 17.56 -1.42
N PRO A 223 -14.14 18.27 -2.53
CA PRO A 223 -13.28 17.73 -3.57
C PRO A 223 -11.87 17.39 -3.10
N VAL A 224 -11.32 18.10 -2.12
CA VAL A 224 -9.97 17.78 -1.59
C VAL A 224 -9.98 16.45 -0.84
N ALA A 225 -10.95 16.20 0.04
CA ALA A 225 -11.06 14.92 0.75
C ALA A 225 -11.37 13.77 -0.19
N MET A 226 -12.33 13.93 -1.11
CA MET A 226 -12.68 12.86 -2.06
C MET A 226 -11.51 12.51 -2.98
N THR A 227 -10.77 13.51 -3.47
CA THR A 227 -9.55 13.28 -4.27
C THR A 227 -8.48 12.56 -3.45
N ALA A 228 -8.29 12.94 -2.19
CA ALA A 228 -7.33 12.30 -1.31
C ALA A 228 -7.69 10.84 -1.01
N PHE A 229 -8.98 10.52 -0.80
CA PHE A 229 -9.45 9.14 -0.65
C PHE A 229 -9.25 8.30 -1.92
N ALA A 230 -9.57 8.86 -3.10
CA ALA A 230 -9.33 8.18 -4.37
C ALA A 230 -7.83 7.91 -4.58
N LEU A 231 -6.97 8.91 -4.33
CA LEU A 231 -5.51 8.74 -4.42
C LEU A 231 -4.98 7.70 -3.44
N LEU A 232 -5.54 7.63 -2.22
CA LEU A 232 -5.21 6.57 -1.27
C LEU A 232 -5.57 5.20 -1.83
N ALA A 233 -6.75 5.00 -2.41
CA ALA A 233 -7.16 3.73 -3.01
C ALA A 233 -6.20 3.31 -4.15
N TYR A 234 -5.91 4.22 -5.10
CA TYR A 234 -4.90 3.96 -6.13
C TYR A 234 -3.54 3.56 -5.54
N SER A 235 -3.05 4.31 -4.55
CA SER A 235 -1.77 3.99 -3.88
C SER A 235 -1.80 2.64 -3.16
N GLY A 236 -2.98 2.22 -2.68
CA GLY A 236 -3.21 0.96 -2.01
C GLY A 236 -2.98 -0.26 -2.88
N HIS A 237 -3.48 -0.20 -4.11
CA HIS A 237 -3.23 -1.19 -5.15
C HIS A 237 -1.85 -1.02 -5.84
N CYS A 238 -1.03 -0.08 -5.35
CA CYS A 238 0.27 0.31 -5.94
C CYS A 238 0.16 0.89 -7.35
N GLU A 239 -0.91 1.63 -7.62
CA GLU A 239 -0.98 2.43 -8.83
C GLU A 239 -0.15 3.72 -8.67
N THR A 240 0.75 3.95 -9.62
CA THR A 240 1.68 5.08 -9.65
C THR A 240 1.46 5.90 -10.92
N VAL A 241 2.17 7.02 -11.08
CA VAL A 241 2.13 7.83 -12.30
C VAL A 241 2.62 7.08 -13.55
N ASP A 242 3.35 5.98 -13.37
CA ASP A 242 3.85 5.12 -14.44
C ASP A 242 2.91 3.93 -14.73
N SER A 243 1.81 3.78 -13.99
CA SER A 243 0.85 2.70 -14.20
C SER A 243 0.25 2.78 -15.61
N PRO A 244 0.23 1.66 -16.38
CA PRO A 244 -0.31 1.66 -17.74
C PRO A 244 -1.78 2.12 -17.83
N GLU A 245 -2.62 1.63 -16.90
CA GLU A 245 -4.05 1.93 -16.92
C GLU A 245 -4.40 3.21 -16.14
N PHE A 246 -3.80 3.40 -14.97
CA PHE A 246 -4.21 4.43 -14.00
C PHE A 246 -3.21 5.60 -13.87
N GLY A 247 -2.08 5.58 -14.59
CA GLY A 247 -1.00 6.54 -14.39
C GLY A 247 -1.41 7.99 -14.59
N GLU A 248 -2.15 8.29 -15.66
CA GLU A 248 -2.65 9.65 -15.90
C GLU A 248 -3.68 10.09 -14.85
N THR A 249 -4.54 9.17 -14.38
CA THR A 249 -5.52 9.44 -13.32
C THR A 249 -4.82 9.78 -12.00
N VAL A 250 -3.81 9.00 -11.61
CA VAL A 250 -2.97 9.25 -10.41
C VAL A 250 -2.21 10.57 -10.54
N LYS A 251 -1.63 10.84 -11.71
CA LYS A 251 -0.89 12.06 -12.01
C LYS A 251 -1.76 13.31 -11.86
N LYS A 252 -2.99 13.29 -12.40
CA LYS A 252 -3.96 14.38 -12.27
C LYS A 252 -4.41 14.59 -10.82
N ALA A 253 -4.65 13.52 -10.08
CA ALA A 253 -5.02 13.58 -8.66
C ALA A 253 -3.94 14.27 -7.81
N ILE A 254 -2.67 13.87 -8.01
CA ILE A 254 -1.51 14.49 -7.36
C ILE A 254 -1.40 15.97 -7.76
N GLY A 255 -1.56 16.27 -9.06
CA GLY A 255 -1.50 17.63 -9.59
C GLY A 255 -2.55 18.56 -8.98
N TYR A 256 -3.78 18.07 -8.81
CA TYR A 256 -4.85 18.80 -8.13
C TYR A 256 -4.48 19.14 -6.68
N LEU A 257 -4.11 18.15 -5.87
CA LEU A 257 -3.79 18.36 -4.44
C LEU A 257 -2.56 19.27 -4.25
N VAL A 258 -1.54 19.13 -5.11
CA VAL A 258 -0.38 20.03 -5.11
C VAL A 258 -0.80 21.48 -5.43
N THR A 259 -1.69 21.67 -6.41
CA THR A 259 -2.19 23.00 -6.78
C THR A 259 -3.00 23.63 -5.65
N VAL A 260 -3.86 22.84 -4.98
CA VAL A 260 -4.58 23.28 -3.79
C VAL A 260 -3.60 23.71 -2.69
N ALA A 261 -2.59 22.89 -2.39
CA ALA A 261 -1.60 23.19 -1.37
C ALA A 261 -0.82 24.47 -1.67
N GLU A 262 -0.43 24.70 -2.92
CA GLU A 262 0.28 25.92 -3.31
C GLU A 262 -0.58 27.17 -3.11
N LYS A 263 -1.84 27.15 -3.56
CA LYS A 263 -2.80 28.25 -3.33
C LYS A 263 -3.05 28.47 -1.84
N GLY A 264 -3.16 27.40 -1.06
CA GLY A 264 -3.37 27.41 0.38
C GLY A 264 -2.10 27.63 1.23
N LYS A 265 -0.95 27.92 0.61
CA LYS A 265 0.36 28.09 1.30
C LYS A 265 0.70 26.90 2.23
N GLY A 266 0.46 25.69 1.75
CA GLY A 266 0.63 24.42 2.48
C GLY A 266 -0.68 23.82 2.97
N ARG A 267 -1.72 24.64 3.23
CA ARG A 267 -3.05 24.14 3.62
C ARG A 267 -3.76 23.51 2.44
N MET A 268 -4.47 22.41 2.69
CA MET A 268 -5.25 21.68 1.69
C MET A 268 -6.64 21.42 2.25
N SER A 269 -7.61 22.23 1.81
CA SER A 269 -9.02 22.05 2.14
C SER A 269 -9.87 22.78 1.11
N THR A 270 -11.12 22.35 0.96
CA THR A 270 -12.08 23.00 0.07
C THR A 270 -12.42 24.41 0.59
N SER A 271 -12.58 24.55 1.90
CA SER A 271 -12.87 25.80 2.59
C SER A 271 -12.02 25.92 3.87
N ASN A 272 -11.89 27.14 4.39
CA ASN A 272 -11.23 27.40 5.68
C ASN A 272 -12.25 27.35 6.85
N ASP A 273 -13.15 26.37 6.82
CA ASP A 273 -14.20 26.21 7.82
C ASP A 273 -13.87 25.09 8.84
N ARG A 274 -14.91 24.57 9.50
CA ARG A 274 -14.84 23.46 10.44
C ARG A 274 -14.05 22.26 9.88
N ASN A 275 -14.22 21.93 8.60
CA ASN A 275 -13.71 20.71 7.96
C ASN A 275 -12.22 20.77 7.57
N LEU A 276 -11.60 21.94 7.68
CA LEU A 276 -10.21 22.16 7.27
C LEU A 276 -9.23 21.11 7.84
N SER A 277 -9.31 20.80 9.14
CA SER A 277 -8.38 19.84 9.77
C SER A 277 -8.61 18.39 9.37
N TYR A 278 -9.81 18.06 8.89
CA TYR A 278 -10.16 16.75 8.34
C TYR A 278 -9.59 16.60 6.93
N GLU A 279 -9.98 17.50 6.02
CA GLU A 279 -9.54 17.46 4.63
C GLU A 279 -8.02 17.56 4.54
N HIS A 280 -7.42 18.44 5.34
CA HIS A 280 -5.97 18.61 5.33
C HIS A 280 -5.23 17.36 5.79
N GLY A 281 -5.67 16.73 6.89
CA GLY A 281 -5.09 15.48 7.36
C GLY A 281 -5.14 14.37 6.31
N ILE A 282 -6.31 14.17 5.68
CA ILE A 282 -6.49 13.14 4.64
C ILE A 282 -5.64 13.46 3.40
N ALA A 283 -5.58 14.73 2.98
CA ALA A 283 -4.78 15.17 1.84
C ALA A 283 -3.28 14.98 2.08
N VAL A 284 -2.75 15.37 3.25
CA VAL A 284 -1.34 15.12 3.60
C VAL A 284 -1.05 13.63 3.66
N TYR A 285 -1.95 12.83 4.24
CA TYR A 285 -1.81 11.38 4.24
C TYR A 285 -1.67 10.85 2.79
N SER A 286 -2.59 11.21 1.90
CA SER A 286 -2.58 10.76 0.51
C SER A 286 -1.32 11.19 -0.26
N LEU A 287 -0.86 12.44 -0.11
CA LEU A 287 0.35 12.94 -0.78
C LEU A 287 1.63 12.34 -0.22
N ALA A 288 1.71 12.08 1.09
CA ALA A 288 2.86 11.44 1.70
C ALA A 288 3.00 9.98 1.24
N GLU A 289 1.88 9.27 1.13
CA GLU A 289 1.88 7.93 0.57
C GLU A 289 2.23 7.95 -0.93
N ALA A 290 1.60 8.83 -1.71
CA ALA A 290 1.91 9.01 -3.13
C ALA A 290 3.39 9.37 -3.36
N TYR A 291 3.99 10.23 -2.54
CA TYR A 291 5.43 10.52 -2.61
C TYR A 291 6.26 9.25 -2.43
N SER A 292 5.94 8.46 -1.40
CA SER A 292 6.67 7.23 -1.08
C SER A 292 6.59 6.21 -2.22
N MET A 293 5.45 6.16 -2.91
CA MET A 293 5.21 5.28 -4.06
C MET A 293 5.85 5.79 -5.36
N ASN A 294 5.94 7.10 -5.55
CA ASN A 294 6.30 7.71 -6.84
C ASN A 294 7.69 8.38 -6.85
N LYS A 295 8.42 8.44 -5.73
CA LYS A 295 9.73 9.13 -5.65
C LYS A 295 10.79 8.56 -6.61
N ASN A 296 10.61 7.31 -7.04
CA ASN A 296 11.49 6.62 -7.99
C ASN A 296 10.76 6.22 -9.29
N ALA A 297 9.61 6.85 -9.57
CA ALA A 297 8.95 6.73 -10.87
C ALA A 297 9.88 7.23 -11.99
N ARG A 298 9.67 6.77 -13.23
CA ARG A 298 10.42 7.21 -14.42
C ARG A 298 10.40 8.72 -14.57
N LYS A 299 9.24 9.33 -14.27
CA LYS A 299 9.06 10.78 -14.21
C LYS A 299 8.50 11.18 -12.85
N PRO A 300 9.37 11.35 -11.83
CA PRO A 300 8.91 11.67 -10.48
C PRO A 300 8.20 13.03 -10.45
N PHE A 301 7.11 13.10 -9.71
CA PHE A 301 6.40 14.36 -9.46
C PHE A 301 7.18 15.19 -8.43
N LYS A 302 8.22 15.90 -8.89
CA LYS A 302 9.18 16.64 -8.03
C LYS A 302 8.52 17.64 -7.08
N ARG A 303 7.32 18.13 -7.40
CA ARG A 303 6.55 19.08 -6.57
C ARG A 303 5.96 18.47 -5.29
N ILE A 304 5.85 17.14 -5.15
CA ILE A 304 5.26 16.56 -3.93
C ILE A 304 6.14 16.84 -2.69
N SER A 305 7.47 16.68 -2.80
CA SER A 305 8.39 16.92 -1.66
C SER A 305 8.32 18.35 -1.11
N PRO A 306 8.47 19.42 -1.91
CA PRO A 306 8.34 20.79 -1.40
C PRO A 306 6.93 21.10 -0.90
N THR A 307 5.88 20.50 -1.47
CA THR A 307 4.51 20.61 -0.96
C THR A 307 4.38 20.01 0.44
N LEU A 308 4.88 18.78 0.65
CA LEU A 308 4.86 18.13 1.97
C LEU A 308 5.66 18.90 3.02
N LYS A 309 6.80 19.50 2.64
CA LYS A 309 7.62 20.35 3.52
C LYS A 309 6.85 21.57 4.06
N LYS A 310 5.79 22.02 3.39
CA LYS A 310 4.90 23.10 3.85
C LYS A 310 3.63 22.57 4.52
N ALA A 311 3.09 21.47 4.04
CA ALA A 311 1.83 20.91 4.51
C ALA A 311 1.95 20.15 5.84
N VAL A 312 3.00 19.34 6.04
CA VAL A 312 3.19 18.59 7.30
C VAL A 312 3.33 19.53 8.52
N PRO A 313 4.09 20.65 8.45
CA PRO A 313 4.12 21.63 9.53
C PRO A 313 2.74 22.14 9.98
N VAL A 314 1.78 22.33 9.06
CA VAL A 314 0.41 22.76 9.41
C VAL A 314 -0.26 21.76 10.36
N ILE A 315 -0.06 20.45 10.16
CA ILE A 315 -0.56 19.42 11.08
C ILE A 315 0.15 19.51 12.44
N ILE A 316 1.48 19.66 12.43
CA ILE A 316 2.29 19.70 13.66
C ILE A 316 1.92 20.93 14.52
N GLU A 317 1.81 22.09 13.89
CA GLU A 317 1.44 23.37 14.51
C GLU A 317 -0.03 23.39 14.95
N GLY A 318 -0.91 22.73 14.21
CA GLY A 318 -2.33 22.60 14.53
C GLY A 318 -2.65 21.60 15.64
N GLN A 319 -1.65 20.92 16.22
CA GLN A 319 -1.84 19.98 17.33
C GLN A 319 -2.03 20.73 18.65
N THR A 320 -3.06 20.35 19.40
CA THR A 320 -3.34 20.96 20.71
C THR A 320 -2.29 20.56 21.76
N ASN A 321 -2.26 21.29 22.88
CA ASN A 321 -1.42 20.93 24.03
C ASN A 321 -1.79 19.58 24.66
N GLY A 322 -3.05 19.16 24.54
CA GLY A 322 -3.50 17.83 24.96
C GLY A 322 -3.07 16.69 24.04
N GLY A 323 -2.49 17.01 22.88
CA GLY A 323 -1.87 16.07 21.95
C GLY A 323 -2.78 15.52 20.85
N GLY A 324 -4.07 15.84 20.87
CA GLY A 324 -4.98 15.60 19.75
C GLY A 324 -5.18 16.84 18.88
N TRP A 325 -6.07 16.73 17.90
CA TRP A 325 -6.42 17.79 16.96
C TRP A 325 -7.91 18.09 17.03
N LEU A 326 -8.26 19.37 16.88
CA LEU A 326 -9.66 19.82 16.82
C LEU A 326 -10.06 20.16 15.39
N TYR A 327 -11.36 20.34 15.18
CA TYR A 327 -11.86 20.98 13.96
C TYR A 327 -11.18 22.33 13.74
N SER A 328 -10.96 22.69 12.48
CA SER A 328 -10.27 23.92 12.06
C SER A 328 -8.85 24.14 12.64
N TYR A 329 -8.22 23.11 13.21
CA TYR A 329 -6.98 23.25 13.97
C TYR A 329 -7.07 24.27 15.12
N GLY A 330 -8.22 24.31 15.81
CA GLY A 330 -8.36 25.09 17.03
C GLY A 330 -7.40 24.62 18.14
N SER A 331 -6.96 25.56 18.98
CA SER A 331 -5.96 25.33 20.03
C SER A 331 -6.55 25.00 21.40
N ASN A 332 -7.82 25.35 21.65
CA ASN A 332 -8.46 25.22 22.95
C ASN A 332 -9.08 23.83 23.16
N GLY A 333 -8.37 22.94 23.86
CA GLY A 333 -8.88 21.63 24.28
C GLY A 333 -7.85 20.52 24.15
N THR A 334 -8.29 19.27 24.32
CA THR A 334 -7.43 18.08 24.21
C THR A 334 -7.37 17.48 22.81
N GLY A 335 -8.46 17.59 22.06
CA GLY A 335 -8.60 17.02 20.72
C GLY A 335 -9.90 16.26 20.52
N ASP A 336 -10.22 16.03 19.25
CA ASP A 336 -11.30 15.21 18.72
C ASP A 336 -10.69 13.93 18.13
N LEU A 337 -11.11 12.75 18.58
CA LEU A 337 -10.43 11.52 18.20
C LEU A 337 -10.60 11.20 16.71
N SER A 338 -11.73 11.59 16.11
CA SER A 338 -12.02 11.33 14.70
C SER A 338 -11.21 12.23 13.76
N VAL A 339 -10.99 13.51 14.11
CA VAL A 339 -10.02 14.42 13.44
C VAL A 339 -8.60 13.92 13.67
N SER A 340 -8.29 13.56 14.91
CA SER A 340 -6.95 13.14 15.32
C SER A 340 -6.52 11.87 14.60
N GLY A 341 -7.43 10.94 14.33
CA GLY A 341 -7.14 9.70 13.61
C GLY A 341 -6.54 9.93 12.22
N TRP A 342 -7.08 10.88 11.45
CA TRP A 342 -6.54 11.25 10.14
C TRP A 342 -5.20 11.97 10.24
N ASN A 343 -5.05 12.87 11.20
CA ASN A 343 -3.80 13.61 11.40
C ASN A 343 -2.67 12.68 11.89
N VAL A 344 -2.98 11.67 12.73
CA VAL A 344 -2.01 10.63 13.13
C VAL A 344 -1.56 9.79 11.94
N GLN A 345 -2.50 9.35 11.07
CA GLN A 345 -2.14 8.63 9.84
C GLN A 345 -1.27 9.48 8.92
N ALA A 346 -1.57 10.78 8.80
CA ALA A 346 -0.77 11.71 8.02
C ALA A 346 0.66 11.87 8.57
N LEU A 347 0.83 12.01 9.89
CA LEU A 347 2.16 12.06 10.52
C LEU A 347 2.93 10.75 10.31
N LYS A 348 2.26 9.59 10.41
CA LYS A 348 2.90 8.30 10.15
C LYS A 348 3.34 8.18 8.69
N ALA A 349 2.48 8.57 7.75
CA ALA A 349 2.83 8.56 6.34
C ALA A 349 3.98 9.54 6.04
N ALA A 350 3.98 10.72 6.66
CA ALA A 350 5.09 11.67 6.59
C ALA A 350 6.39 11.06 7.09
N GLN A 351 6.38 10.33 8.21
CA GLN A 351 7.55 9.58 8.70
C GLN A 351 8.07 8.58 7.66
N LEU A 352 7.17 7.84 6.99
CA LEU A 352 7.53 6.83 5.99
C LEU A 352 8.11 7.41 4.69
N THR A 353 7.91 8.71 4.42
CA THR A 353 8.53 9.37 3.26
C THR A 353 10.06 9.41 3.35
N GLY A 354 10.62 9.42 4.56
CA GLY A 354 12.03 9.70 4.83
C GLY A 354 12.42 11.19 4.78
N LEU A 355 11.48 12.08 4.45
CA LEU A 355 11.69 13.53 4.53
C LEU A 355 11.80 13.96 6.00
N LYS A 356 12.60 15.01 6.25
CA LYS A 356 12.80 15.56 7.60
C LYS A 356 11.80 16.67 7.86
N PHE A 357 11.11 16.57 8.99
CA PHE A 357 10.12 17.55 9.45
C PHE A 357 10.41 17.89 10.91
N SER A 358 10.59 19.18 11.21
CA SER A 358 10.80 19.64 12.58
C SER A 358 9.57 19.34 13.43
N GLY A 359 9.77 18.82 14.64
CA GLY A 359 8.69 18.54 15.59
C GLY A 359 7.88 17.26 15.32
N LEU A 360 8.14 16.51 14.25
CA LEU A 360 7.38 15.30 13.89
C LEU A 360 7.37 14.25 15.02
N GLU A 361 8.53 13.88 15.55
CA GLU A 361 8.63 12.89 16.62
C GLU A 361 7.95 13.37 17.91
N THR A 362 8.11 14.65 18.25
CA THR A 362 7.44 15.27 19.40
C THR A 362 5.92 15.24 19.24
N SER A 363 5.43 15.53 18.03
CA SER A 363 4.00 15.50 17.71
C SER A 363 3.43 14.08 17.79
N MET A 364 4.15 13.07 17.30
CA MET A 364 3.77 11.66 17.43
C MET A 364 3.74 11.22 18.91
N LYS A 365 4.73 11.62 19.73
CA LYS A 365 4.75 11.35 21.19
C LYS A 365 3.57 12.01 21.91
N LYS A 366 3.20 13.25 21.53
CA LYS A 366 2.00 13.93 22.03
C LYS A 366 0.73 13.15 21.66
N ALA A 367 0.64 12.66 20.43
CA ALA A 367 -0.50 11.86 19.97
C ALA A 367 -0.65 10.54 20.76
N ILE A 368 0.46 9.85 21.08
CA ILE A 368 0.43 8.65 21.93
C ILE A 368 -0.20 8.97 23.30
N ARG A 369 0.22 10.08 23.93
CA ARG A 369 -0.36 10.48 25.22
C ARG A 369 -1.85 10.82 25.11
N TYR A 370 -2.25 11.50 24.04
CA TYR A 370 -3.64 11.81 23.76
C TYR A 370 -4.49 10.55 23.58
N LEU A 371 -4.02 9.59 22.77
CA LEU A 371 -4.72 8.33 22.52
C LEU A 371 -4.95 7.54 23.81
N LYS A 372 -3.95 7.51 24.70
CA LYS A 372 -4.07 6.90 26.03
C LYS A 372 -5.06 7.66 26.93
N ALA A 373 -5.05 8.99 26.89
CA ALA A 373 -5.99 9.79 27.66
C ALA A 373 -7.45 9.67 27.15
N ALA A 374 -7.64 9.40 25.86
CA ALA A 374 -8.95 9.20 25.25
C ALA A 374 -9.53 7.79 25.50
N GLU A 375 -8.76 6.86 26.08
CA GLU A 375 -9.27 5.54 26.44
C GLU A 375 -10.39 5.63 27.48
N ASP A 376 -11.37 4.73 27.35
CA ASP A 376 -12.43 4.50 28.33
C ASP A 376 -12.37 3.05 28.80
N PRO A 377 -11.55 2.71 29.81
CA PRO A 377 -11.39 1.33 30.28
C PRO A 377 -12.68 0.70 30.81
N LYS A 378 -13.68 1.53 31.18
CA LYS A 378 -15.00 1.12 31.69
C LYS A 378 -16.09 1.24 30.62
N GLY A 379 -15.72 1.55 29.38
CA GLY A 379 -16.64 1.69 28.27
C GLY A 379 -17.33 0.37 27.92
N THR A 380 -18.64 0.43 27.69
CA THR A 380 -19.49 -0.72 27.32
C THR A 380 -19.83 -0.74 25.84
N ASP A 381 -19.97 0.45 25.24
CA ASP A 381 -20.36 0.66 23.83
C ASP A 381 -19.19 1.19 22.99
N GLY A 382 -17.98 1.09 23.53
CA GLY A 382 -16.71 1.47 22.92
C GLY A 382 -15.66 1.81 23.97
N TYR A 383 -14.38 1.75 23.59
CA TYR A 383 -13.24 1.93 24.51
C TYR A 383 -12.45 3.21 24.27
N TRP A 384 -12.92 4.07 23.38
CA TRP A 384 -12.34 5.38 23.14
C TRP A 384 -13.39 6.47 23.04
N LYS A 385 -13.16 7.54 23.80
CA LYS A 385 -14.02 8.72 23.85
C LYS A 385 -13.79 9.63 22.65
N TYR A 386 -14.82 10.40 22.35
CA TYR A 386 -14.75 11.42 21.31
C TYR A 386 -13.87 12.59 21.72
N ARG A 387 -14.05 13.10 22.94
CA ARG A 387 -13.14 14.04 23.61
C ARG A 387 -12.82 13.50 25.00
N VAL A 388 -11.64 13.84 25.50
CA VAL A 388 -11.16 13.31 26.80
C VAL A 388 -12.07 13.73 27.96
N ASN A 389 -12.54 14.99 27.94
CA ASN A 389 -13.23 15.64 29.06
C ASN A 389 -14.68 16.07 28.73
N ASP A 390 -15.38 15.40 27.81
CA ASP A 390 -16.77 15.75 27.46
C ASP A 390 -17.84 15.01 28.28
N GLY A 391 -17.43 14.18 29.25
CA GLY A 391 -18.33 13.37 30.08
C GLY A 391 -18.98 12.20 29.34
N GLN A 392 -18.72 12.02 28.03
CA GLN A 392 -19.30 10.95 27.24
C GLN A 392 -18.50 9.65 27.38
N LYS A 393 -19.19 8.53 27.22
CA LYS A 393 -18.58 7.19 27.18
C LYS A 393 -17.91 6.94 25.83
N GLY A 394 -17.03 5.94 25.81
CA GLY A 394 -16.41 5.47 24.59
C GLY A 394 -17.42 4.99 23.54
N LYS A 395 -17.07 5.17 22.25
CA LYS A 395 -17.93 4.83 21.11
C LYS A 395 -17.30 3.78 20.22
N LEU A 396 -18.10 2.84 19.73
CA LEU A 396 -17.63 1.75 18.85
C LEU A 396 -16.97 2.28 17.58
N SER A 397 -17.53 3.35 16.99
CA SER A 397 -16.97 3.98 15.79
C SER A 397 -15.56 4.54 16.00
N LEU A 398 -15.24 4.98 17.21
CA LEU A 398 -13.94 5.53 17.58
C LEU A 398 -12.98 4.50 18.16
N THR A 399 -13.52 3.35 18.59
CA THR A 399 -12.73 2.25 19.16
C THR A 399 -11.72 1.72 18.14
N GLY A 400 -12.12 1.58 16.88
CA GLY A 400 -11.19 1.24 15.80
C GLY A 400 -10.13 2.31 15.57
N VAL A 401 -10.51 3.60 15.62
CA VAL A 401 -9.58 4.73 15.42
C VAL A 401 -8.48 4.70 16.48
N GLY A 402 -8.87 4.60 17.76
CA GLY A 402 -7.94 4.53 18.88
C GLY A 402 -6.98 3.35 18.77
N ALA A 403 -7.50 2.15 18.53
CA ALA A 403 -6.70 0.93 18.40
C ALA A 403 -5.69 1.01 17.23
N VAL A 404 -6.13 1.41 16.03
CA VAL A 404 -5.26 1.55 14.84
C VAL A 404 -4.18 2.60 15.09
N CYS A 405 -4.56 3.79 15.55
CA CYS A 405 -3.60 4.87 15.75
C CYS A 405 -2.57 4.52 16.83
N ALA A 406 -2.99 3.90 17.93
CA ALA A 406 -2.10 3.47 19.01
C ALA A 406 -1.06 2.45 18.50
N ARG A 407 -1.52 1.41 17.78
CA ARG A 407 -0.62 0.42 17.18
C ARG A 407 0.30 1.02 16.11
N MET A 408 -0.23 1.88 15.24
CA MET A 408 0.53 2.54 14.16
C MET A 408 1.69 3.41 14.68
N LEU A 409 1.49 4.02 15.86
CA LEU A 409 2.53 4.78 16.57
C LEU A 409 3.46 3.91 17.42
N GLY A 410 3.29 2.58 17.40
CA GLY A 410 4.13 1.63 18.14
C GLY A 410 3.82 1.54 19.63
N ALA A 411 2.62 1.95 20.04
CA ALA A 411 2.16 1.94 21.43
C ALA A 411 0.75 1.31 21.52
N PRO A 412 0.57 0.02 21.15
CA PRO A 412 -0.74 -0.64 21.21
C PRO A 412 -1.33 -0.58 22.63
N SER A 413 -2.64 -0.42 22.71
CA SER A 413 -3.36 -0.28 23.98
C SER A 413 -3.55 -1.62 24.69
N GLN A 414 -3.62 -1.60 26.02
CA GLN A 414 -4.06 -2.75 26.82
C GLN A 414 -5.53 -3.10 26.61
N LEU A 415 -6.35 -2.16 26.09
CA LEU A 415 -7.76 -2.38 25.78
C LEU A 415 -7.98 -3.01 24.40
N GLU A 416 -6.92 -3.18 23.61
CA GLU A 416 -7.01 -3.57 22.21
C GLU A 416 -7.74 -4.91 21.97
N ASP A 417 -7.47 -5.92 22.79
CA ASP A 417 -8.15 -7.21 22.65
C ASP A 417 -9.65 -7.09 22.93
N LYS A 418 -10.03 -6.37 24.01
CA LYS A 418 -11.44 -6.09 24.34
C LYS A 418 -12.12 -5.25 23.25
N ALA A 419 -11.39 -4.30 22.68
CA ALA A 419 -11.86 -3.46 21.60
C ALA A 419 -12.18 -4.25 20.34
N LEU A 420 -11.30 -5.19 19.97
CA LEU A 420 -11.51 -6.06 18.82
C LEU A 420 -12.59 -7.11 19.06
N ASP A 421 -12.71 -7.64 20.27
CA ASP A 421 -13.83 -8.51 20.66
C ASP A 421 -15.17 -7.78 20.51
N LEU A 422 -15.24 -6.53 21.00
CA LEU A 422 -16.45 -5.71 20.86
C LEU A 422 -16.75 -5.40 19.38
N ILE A 423 -15.74 -5.02 18.59
CA ILE A 423 -15.88 -4.78 17.14
C ILE A 423 -16.45 -6.02 16.45
N ASN A 424 -15.89 -7.20 16.71
CA ASN A 424 -16.34 -8.45 16.10
C ASN A 424 -17.77 -8.82 16.53
N SER A 425 -18.11 -8.65 17.81
CA SER A 425 -19.45 -8.95 18.33
C SER A 425 -20.55 -8.05 17.73
N ARG A 426 -20.19 -6.86 17.25
CA ARG A 426 -21.12 -5.85 16.72
C ARG A 426 -21.04 -5.72 15.20
N PHE A 427 -20.17 -6.46 14.52
CA PHE A 427 -20.05 -6.39 13.06
C PHE A 427 -21.34 -6.92 12.41
N PRO A 428 -22.02 -6.13 11.56
CA PRO A 428 -23.33 -6.54 11.05
C PRO A 428 -23.22 -7.56 9.93
N LYS A 429 -24.31 -8.32 9.74
CA LYS A 429 -24.44 -9.34 8.69
C LYS A 429 -24.85 -8.78 7.33
N SER A 430 -25.21 -7.50 7.25
CA SER A 430 -25.60 -6.80 6.03
C SER A 430 -24.80 -5.51 5.87
N PHE A 431 -24.65 -5.06 4.62
CA PHE A 431 -23.91 -3.84 4.32
C PHE A 431 -24.66 -2.60 4.82
N GLN A 432 -23.92 -1.68 5.45
CA GLN A 432 -24.45 -0.43 6.00
C GLN A 432 -23.60 0.73 5.49
N PRO A 433 -24.05 1.46 4.45
CA PRO A 433 -23.26 2.52 3.81
C PRO A 433 -22.85 3.65 4.77
N ASN A 434 -23.64 3.89 5.81
CA ASN A 434 -23.37 4.95 6.79
C ASN A 434 -22.32 4.55 7.85
N ALA A 435 -21.93 3.28 7.90
CA ALA A 435 -20.96 2.76 8.87
C ALA A 435 -19.55 2.60 8.28
N VAL A 436 -19.36 2.80 6.97
CA VAL A 436 -18.10 2.57 6.25
C VAL A 436 -16.90 3.30 6.85
N TYR A 437 -17.10 4.50 7.43
CA TYR A 437 -16.06 5.21 8.19
C TYR A 437 -15.50 4.37 9.33
N SER A 438 -16.39 3.83 10.17
CA SER A 438 -15.99 3.00 11.31
C SER A 438 -15.36 1.69 10.84
N TRP A 439 -15.92 1.08 9.78
CA TRP A 439 -15.44 -0.20 9.27
C TRP A 439 -14.07 -0.11 8.60
N TYR A 440 -13.74 1.04 8.02
CA TYR A 440 -12.38 1.34 7.56
C TYR A 440 -11.36 1.21 8.70
N TYR A 441 -11.66 1.75 9.88
CA TYR A 441 -10.78 1.59 11.04
C TYR A 441 -10.87 0.21 11.69
N HIS A 442 -12.07 -0.40 11.75
CA HIS A 442 -12.25 -1.75 12.30
C HIS A 442 -11.47 -2.81 11.51
N SER A 443 -11.55 -2.76 10.17
CA SER A 443 -10.83 -3.69 9.30
C SER A 443 -9.31 -3.56 9.46
N GLN A 444 -8.79 -2.34 9.54
CA GLN A 444 -7.38 -2.11 9.84
C GLN A 444 -6.98 -2.58 11.23
N ALA A 445 -7.80 -2.32 12.26
CA ALA A 445 -7.51 -2.74 13.63
C ALA A 445 -7.40 -4.26 13.72
N ALA A 446 -8.40 -4.97 13.18
CA ALA A 446 -8.45 -6.41 13.16
C ALA A 446 -7.29 -6.98 12.33
N PHE A 447 -7.06 -6.44 11.12
CA PHE A 447 -5.98 -6.90 10.27
C PHE A 447 -4.61 -6.69 10.91
N GLN A 448 -4.32 -5.52 11.48
CA GLN A 448 -3.02 -5.28 12.09
C GLN A 448 -2.76 -6.14 13.35
N LYS A 449 -3.81 -6.51 14.10
CA LYS A 449 -3.71 -7.44 15.22
C LYS A 449 -3.45 -8.89 14.79
N GLN A 450 -3.95 -9.29 13.62
CA GLN A 450 -3.92 -10.68 13.13
C GLN A 450 -4.62 -11.65 14.10
N GLY A 451 -4.29 -12.95 14.03
CA GLY A 451 -4.77 -13.96 14.95
C GLY A 451 -6.29 -14.18 14.90
N LYS A 452 -6.88 -14.53 16.06
CA LYS A 452 -8.32 -14.81 16.15
C LYS A 452 -9.17 -13.62 15.71
N HIS A 453 -8.78 -12.41 16.12
CA HIS A 453 -9.56 -11.20 15.86
C HIS A 453 -9.71 -10.92 14.37
N TRP A 454 -8.61 -11.08 13.62
CA TRP A 454 -8.67 -11.00 12.16
C TRP A 454 -9.52 -12.13 11.58
N LYS A 455 -9.29 -13.39 11.97
CA LYS A 455 -10.05 -14.54 11.43
C LYS A 455 -11.56 -14.36 11.61
N ASP A 456 -12.00 -13.93 12.79
CA ASP A 456 -13.40 -13.71 13.13
C ASP A 456 -14.01 -12.54 12.36
N PHE A 457 -13.31 -11.40 12.31
CA PHE A 457 -13.73 -10.23 11.53
C PHE A 457 -13.87 -10.61 10.04
N ASN A 458 -12.82 -11.21 9.51
CA ASN A 458 -12.63 -11.51 8.11
C ASN A 458 -13.70 -12.47 7.57
N LYS A 459 -14.13 -13.45 8.38
CA LYS A 459 -15.18 -14.41 8.00
C LYS A 459 -16.48 -13.72 7.55
N THR A 460 -16.94 -12.72 8.29
CA THR A 460 -18.17 -11.98 7.97
C THR A 460 -17.91 -10.85 6.99
N TYR A 461 -16.81 -10.12 7.23
CA TYR A 461 -16.37 -8.97 6.45
C TYR A 461 -16.33 -9.26 4.94
N GLN A 462 -15.73 -10.37 4.54
CA GLN A 462 -15.60 -10.74 3.13
C GLN A 462 -16.93 -10.90 2.40
N GLU A 463 -17.89 -11.54 3.05
CA GLU A 463 -19.19 -11.80 2.45
C GLU A 463 -20.01 -10.52 2.32
N VAL A 464 -20.00 -9.70 3.39
CA VAL A 464 -20.73 -8.43 3.42
C VAL A 464 -20.19 -7.48 2.34
N MET A 465 -18.87 -7.31 2.26
CA MET A 465 -18.27 -6.41 1.29
C MET A 465 -18.44 -6.92 -0.14
N SER A 466 -18.25 -8.22 -0.35
CA SER A 466 -18.31 -8.81 -1.69
C SER A 466 -19.71 -8.84 -2.29
N LYS A 467 -20.75 -8.94 -1.47
CA LYS A 467 -22.15 -8.91 -1.94
C LYS A 467 -22.65 -7.49 -2.19
N ALA A 468 -22.01 -6.49 -1.59
CA ALA A 468 -22.46 -5.11 -1.64
C ALA A 468 -21.93 -4.32 -2.84
N GLN A 469 -20.88 -4.79 -3.53
CA GLN A 469 -20.36 -4.07 -4.70
C GLN A 469 -21.39 -4.10 -5.83
N ASN A 470 -21.66 -2.93 -6.39
CA ASN A 470 -22.50 -2.78 -7.58
C ASN A 470 -21.77 -3.33 -8.81
N LYS A 471 -22.53 -3.66 -9.87
CA LYS A 471 -21.98 -4.20 -11.13
C LYS A 471 -20.97 -3.26 -11.81
N ASP A 472 -21.09 -1.96 -11.58
CA ASP A 472 -20.20 -0.94 -12.13
C ASP A 472 -18.89 -0.79 -11.34
N GLY A 473 -18.73 -1.48 -10.21
CA GLY A 473 -17.55 -1.41 -9.33
C GLY A 473 -17.71 -0.49 -8.12
N SER A 474 -18.78 0.30 -8.03
CA SER A 474 -19.05 1.19 -6.88
C SER A 474 -19.66 0.44 -5.70
N TRP A 475 -19.74 1.11 -4.54
CA TRP A 475 -20.57 0.67 -3.42
C TRP A 475 -21.76 1.61 -3.20
N PRO A 476 -22.86 1.13 -2.59
CA PRO A 476 -23.99 1.97 -2.25
C PRO A 476 -23.58 3.23 -1.48
N ALA A 477 -24.18 4.35 -1.85
CA ALA A 477 -23.80 5.67 -1.36
C ALA A 477 -23.99 5.79 0.16
N SER A 478 -23.01 6.42 0.83
CA SER A 478 -23.17 6.84 2.21
C SER A 478 -23.98 8.14 2.26
N ALA A 479 -24.94 8.21 3.18
CA ALA A 479 -25.58 9.45 3.62
C ALA A 479 -24.99 9.94 4.97
N GLY A 480 -23.98 9.24 5.49
CA GLY A 480 -23.30 9.57 6.75
C GLY A 480 -22.38 10.78 6.61
N HIS A 481 -22.11 11.44 7.73
CA HIS A 481 -21.09 12.50 7.83
C HIS A 481 -21.25 13.66 6.84
N GLY A 482 -22.48 13.94 6.40
CA GLY A 482 -22.80 15.04 5.47
C GLY A 482 -22.38 14.80 4.03
N GLN A 483 -22.00 13.56 3.69
CA GLN A 483 -21.80 13.07 2.33
C GLN A 483 -23.17 12.78 1.74
N VAL A 484 -23.50 13.37 0.60
CA VAL A 484 -24.79 13.20 -0.08
C VAL A 484 -24.56 13.07 -1.58
N GLY A 485 -25.44 12.36 -2.28
CA GLY A 485 -25.35 12.19 -3.72
C GLY A 485 -24.03 11.53 -4.15
N GLN A 486 -23.39 12.09 -5.19
CA GLN A 486 -22.18 11.53 -5.80
C GLN A 486 -21.00 11.46 -4.83
N ASP A 487 -20.82 12.46 -3.96
CA ASP A 487 -19.77 12.46 -2.93
C ASP A 487 -19.98 11.28 -1.96
N GLY A 488 -21.23 10.93 -1.64
CA GLY A 488 -21.58 9.75 -0.85
C GLY A 488 -21.16 8.43 -1.49
N THR A 489 -21.30 8.30 -2.81
CA THR A 489 -20.87 7.12 -3.57
C THR A 489 -19.35 7.04 -3.65
N ILE A 490 -18.67 8.15 -3.94
CA ILE A 490 -17.19 8.21 -3.98
C ILE A 490 -16.62 7.88 -2.61
N TYR A 491 -17.15 8.48 -1.54
CA TYR A 491 -16.73 8.23 -0.17
C TYR A 491 -16.90 6.76 0.24
N SER A 492 -18.08 6.19 -0.02
CA SER A 492 -18.36 4.78 0.27
C SER A 492 -17.43 3.85 -0.52
N THR A 493 -17.31 4.07 -1.83
CA THR A 493 -16.50 3.25 -2.73
C THR A 493 -15.03 3.29 -2.35
N THR A 494 -14.47 4.46 -2.09
CA THR A 494 -13.06 4.60 -1.70
C THR A 494 -12.76 3.93 -0.36
N LEU A 495 -13.57 4.13 0.68
CA LEU A 495 -13.36 3.45 1.96
C LEU A 495 -13.55 1.94 1.86
N CYS A 496 -14.54 1.46 1.10
CA CYS A 496 -14.72 0.03 0.86
C CYS A 496 -13.53 -0.58 0.11
N THR A 497 -12.98 0.14 -0.86
CA THR A 497 -11.77 -0.26 -1.60
C THR A 497 -10.57 -0.35 -0.66
N LEU A 498 -10.34 0.69 0.16
CA LEU A 498 -9.27 0.71 1.16
C LEU A 498 -9.38 -0.43 2.18
N MET A 499 -10.62 -0.80 2.55
CA MET A 499 -10.86 -1.96 3.41
C MET A 499 -10.43 -3.25 2.71
N LEU A 500 -10.72 -3.43 1.42
CA LEU A 500 -10.31 -4.63 0.67
C LEU A 500 -8.80 -4.67 0.38
N GLU A 501 -8.11 -3.55 0.51
CA GLU A 501 -6.66 -3.46 0.34
C GLU A 501 -5.86 -3.85 1.59
N VAL A 502 -6.49 -3.94 2.77
CA VAL A 502 -5.77 -4.17 4.04
C VAL A 502 -4.86 -5.40 3.98
N TYR A 503 -5.27 -6.43 3.23
CA TYR A 503 -4.57 -7.70 3.06
C TYR A 503 -3.13 -7.59 2.56
N TYR A 504 -2.82 -6.52 1.83
CA TYR A 504 -1.52 -6.33 1.18
C TYR A 504 -0.94 -4.93 1.37
N ARG A 505 -1.77 -3.96 1.78
CA ARG A 505 -1.40 -2.56 1.97
C ARG A 505 -0.51 -2.36 3.19
N TYR A 506 -0.79 -3.08 4.28
CA TYR A 506 -0.07 -2.95 5.54
C TYR A 506 0.68 -4.24 5.81
N LEU A 507 1.98 -4.17 6.12
CA LEU A 507 2.62 -5.30 6.78
C LEU A 507 2.07 -5.41 8.21
N PRO A 508 1.64 -6.60 8.67
CA PRO A 508 1.28 -6.78 10.06
C PRO A 508 2.41 -6.30 10.96
N THR A 509 2.11 -5.40 11.89
CA THR A 509 3.09 -4.95 12.88
C THR A 509 3.13 -5.98 14.00
N VAL A 510 3.96 -7.00 13.83
CA VAL A 510 4.34 -7.91 14.91
C VAL A 510 5.26 -7.18 15.87
N LYS A 511 4.81 -7.05 17.12
CA LYS A 511 5.65 -6.83 18.30
C LYS A 511 5.08 -7.64 19.44
#